data_AF-A0A962TMC6-F1
#
_entry.id   AF-A0A962TMC6-F1
#
_cell.length_a   1.000
_cell.length_b   1.000
_cell.length_c   1.000
_cell.angle_alpha   90.00
_cell.angle_beta   90.00
_cell.angle_gamma   90.00
#
_symmetry.space_group_name_H-M   'P 1'
#
loop_
_entity.id
_entity.type
_entity.pdbx_description
1 polymer ?
#
loop_
_entity_poly.entity_id
_entity_poly.type
_entity_poly.pdbx_seq_one_letter_code
_entity_poly.pdbx_strand_id
1 'polypeptide(L)'
;VTNIGLYLIDIVAARELGLIDPDEARARLSRTLNTLERLETWQGFFFNYYDTTSLERTSHFISFVDSAWLSAGLMVIRNSVPELAERCTRLIAREDYGFFYDPVEQLMMHGYYVNLPGRSEYSYGLLYTESRLGSLIAIGKGEAPAEHWYRMARTFPRDFDWQSQSPKGRTIKTVNGHTFFGGYYVWKGLRYVPSWGGSMFEALMPV
;
A
#
# COMPACT_ATOMS: atom_id res chain seq x y z
N VAL A 1 0.97 -9.54 5.33
CA VAL A 1 0.03 -10.07 4.30
C VAL A 1 0.33 -9.61 2.87
N THR A 2 1.33 -8.74 2.66
CA THR A 2 1.78 -8.32 1.30
C THR A 2 1.93 -9.48 0.31
N ASN A 3 2.62 -10.56 0.71
CA ASN A 3 2.88 -11.71 -0.17
C ASN A 3 1.61 -12.38 -0.68
N ILE A 4 0.53 -12.37 0.12
CA ILE A 4 -0.76 -12.90 -0.35
C ILE A 4 -1.31 -12.00 -1.45
N GLY A 5 -1.31 -10.68 -1.24
CA GLY A 5 -1.75 -9.71 -2.25
C GLY A 5 -1.01 -9.87 -3.58
N LEU A 6 0.33 -9.96 -3.54
CA LEU A 6 1.16 -10.18 -4.73
C LEU A 6 0.87 -11.55 -5.39
N TYR A 7 0.75 -12.62 -4.61
CA TYR A 7 0.39 -13.95 -5.13
C TYR A 7 -0.95 -13.96 -5.88
N LEU A 8 -1.94 -13.19 -5.39
CA LEU A 8 -3.23 -13.06 -6.08
C LEU A 8 -3.06 -12.37 -7.45
N ILE A 9 -2.22 -11.34 -7.53
CA ILE A 9 -1.89 -10.65 -8.79
C ILE A 9 -1.16 -11.61 -9.72
N ASP A 10 -0.19 -12.38 -9.22
CA ASP A 10 0.60 -13.33 -9.99
C ASP A 10 -0.28 -14.43 -10.62
N ILE A 11 -1.28 -14.95 -9.90
CA ILE A 11 -2.21 -15.94 -10.46
C ILE A 11 -3.01 -15.33 -11.62
N VAL A 12 -3.50 -14.09 -11.47
CA VAL A 12 -4.24 -13.42 -12.55
C VAL A 12 -3.32 -13.18 -13.74
N ALA A 13 -2.10 -12.68 -13.52
CA ALA A 13 -1.12 -12.47 -14.57
C ALA A 13 -0.75 -13.78 -15.30
N ALA A 14 -0.54 -14.87 -14.56
CA ALA A 14 -0.24 -16.18 -15.13
C ALA A 14 -1.37 -16.70 -16.02
N ARG A 15 -2.64 -16.48 -15.62
CA ARG A 15 -3.81 -16.78 -16.45
C ARG A 15 -3.82 -15.94 -17.74
N GLU A 16 -3.65 -14.62 -17.62
CA GLU A 16 -3.66 -13.70 -18.78
C GLU A 16 -2.52 -14.01 -19.77
N LEU A 17 -1.38 -14.47 -19.27
CA LEU A 17 -0.24 -14.89 -20.09
C LEU A 17 -0.37 -16.32 -20.64
N GLY A 18 -1.44 -17.05 -20.31
CA GLY A 18 -1.67 -18.43 -20.75
C GLY A 18 -0.72 -19.46 -20.10
N LEU A 19 -0.12 -19.15 -18.95
CA LEU A 19 0.77 -20.05 -18.21
C LEU A 19 0.00 -21.08 -17.38
N ILE A 20 -1.25 -20.78 -17.03
CA ILE A 20 -2.19 -21.69 -16.34
C ILE A 20 -3.59 -21.56 -16.92
N ASP A 21 -4.37 -22.63 -16.83
CA ASP A 21 -5.74 -22.64 -17.33
C ASP A 21 -6.67 -21.74 -16.47
N PRO A 22 -7.72 -21.15 -17.06
CA PRO A 22 -8.69 -20.33 -16.32
C PRO A 22 -9.32 -21.02 -15.11
N ASP A 23 -9.63 -22.32 -15.23
CA ASP A 23 -10.22 -23.11 -14.14
C ASP A 23 -9.20 -23.35 -13.01
N GLU A 24 -7.93 -23.58 -13.35
CA GLU A 24 -6.85 -23.70 -12.38
C GLU A 24 -6.63 -22.37 -11.63
N ALA A 25 -6.57 -21.26 -12.35
CA ALA A 25 -6.45 -19.93 -11.76
C ALA A 25 -7.60 -19.65 -10.78
N ARG A 26 -8.86 -19.89 -11.20
CA ARG A 26 -10.05 -19.73 -10.35
C ARG A 26 -9.99 -20.61 -9.11
N ALA A 27 -9.55 -21.86 -9.24
CA ALA A 27 -9.44 -22.78 -8.12
C ALA A 27 -8.38 -22.33 -7.10
N ARG A 28 -7.21 -21.87 -7.57
CA ARG A 28 -6.14 -21.34 -6.72
C ARG A 28 -6.58 -20.07 -5.97
N LEU A 29 -7.17 -19.10 -6.69
CA LEU A 29 -7.71 -17.87 -6.10
C LEU A 29 -8.81 -18.18 -5.07
N SER A 30 -9.75 -19.06 -5.40
CA SER A 30 -10.84 -19.45 -4.50
C SER A 30 -10.31 -20.06 -3.21
N ARG A 31 -9.28 -20.91 -3.29
CA ARG A 31 -8.64 -21.52 -2.11
C ARG A 31 -8.01 -20.46 -1.21
N THR A 32 -7.29 -19.49 -1.79
CA THR A 32 -6.68 -18.40 -1.01
C THR A 32 -7.73 -17.50 -0.37
N LEU A 33 -8.81 -17.15 -1.09
CA LEU A 33 -9.91 -16.38 -0.53
C LEU A 33 -10.62 -17.13 0.62
N ASN A 34 -10.81 -18.44 0.50
CA ASN A 34 -11.36 -19.27 1.59
C ASN A 34 -10.49 -19.21 2.85
N THR A 35 -9.16 -19.16 2.69
CA THR A 35 -8.25 -19.00 3.83
C THR A 35 -8.36 -17.61 4.44
N LEU A 36 -8.33 -16.55 3.62
CA LEU A 36 -8.46 -15.17 4.09
C LEU A 36 -9.76 -14.95 4.88
N GLU A 37 -10.87 -15.52 4.44
CA GLU A 37 -12.17 -15.43 5.13
C GLU A 37 -12.19 -16.07 6.52
N ARG A 38 -11.18 -16.90 6.86
CA ARG A 38 -11.05 -17.60 8.14
C ARG A 38 -9.98 -17.01 9.07
N LEU A 39 -9.09 -16.16 8.56
CA LEU A 39 -8.02 -15.59 9.38
C LEU A 39 -8.60 -14.63 10.42
N GLU A 40 -8.00 -14.63 11.61
CA GLU A 40 -8.30 -13.62 12.63
C GLU A 40 -7.95 -12.23 12.08
N THR A 41 -8.85 -11.27 12.25
CA THR A 41 -8.66 -9.88 11.85
C THR A 41 -8.94 -8.95 13.02
N TRP A 42 -8.43 -7.73 12.97
CA TRP A 42 -8.75 -6.68 13.92
C TRP A 42 -9.18 -5.42 13.18
N GLN A 43 -10.33 -4.85 13.55
CA GLN A 43 -10.97 -3.73 12.84
C GLN A 43 -11.05 -3.95 11.32
N GLY A 44 -11.31 -5.19 10.90
CA GLY A 44 -11.38 -5.58 9.49
C GLY A 44 -10.03 -5.77 8.78
N PHE A 45 -8.92 -5.38 9.39
CA PHE A 45 -7.58 -5.57 8.86
C PHE A 45 -6.94 -6.89 9.29
N PHE A 46 -6.07 -7.41 8.44
CA PHE A 46 -5.27 -8.58 8.72
C PHE A 46 -3.99 -8.22 9.49
N PHE A 47 -3.54 -9.13 10.35
CA PHE A 47 -2.23 -9.06 10.99
C PHE A 47 -1.12 -9.27 9.96
N ASN A 48 0.09 -8.81 10.28
CA ASN A 48 1.18 -8.89 9.32
C ASN A 48 1.54 -10.35 8.97
N TYR A 49 1.55 -11.23 9.98
CA TYR A 49 1.99 -12.63 9.86
C TYR A 49 1.02 -13.61 10.52
N TYR A 50 0.89 -14.77 9.88
CA TYR A 50 0.10 -15.92 10.32
C TYR A 50 0.92 -17.19 10.12
N ASP A 51 0.67 -18.19 10.96
CA ASP A 51 1.13 -19.54 10.70
C ASP A 51 0.37 -20.15 9.51
N THR A 52 1.09 -20.74 8.56
CA THR A 52 0.49 -21.25 7.31
C THR A 52 -0.23 -22.59 7.48
N THR A 53 -0.07 -23.25 8.63
CA THR A 53 -0.71 -24.54 8.96
C THR A 53 -1.88 -24.33 9.92
N SER A 54 -1.67 -23.66 11.05
CA SER A 54 -2.70 -23.45 12.07
C SER A 54 -3.63 -22.27 11.77
N LEU A 55 -3.20 -21.35 10.90
CA LEU A 55 -3.87 -20.07 10.61
C LEU A 55 -3.88 -19.09 11.80
N GLU A 56 -3.18 -19.40 12.87
CA GLU A 56 -3.05 -18.51 14.02
C GLU A 56 -2.16 -17.32 13.66
N ARG A 57 -2.54 -16.12 14.11
CA ARG A 57 -1.68 -14.95 13.96
C ARG A 57 -0.37 -15.15 14.75
N THR A 58 0.75 -14.83 14.13
CA THR A 58 2.09 -14.86 14.75
C THR A 58 2.64 -13.44 14.99
N SER A 59 1.83 -12.43 14.65
CA SER A 59 2.09 -11.02 14.91
C SER A 59 0.87 -10.36 15.55
N HIS A 60 1.12 -9.30 16.31
CA HIS A 60 0.08 -8.41 16.84
C HIS A 60 0.03 -7.06 16.12
N PHE A 61 0.79 -6.93 15.03
CA PHE A 61 0.92 -5.69 14.28
C PHE A 61 0.06 -5.72 13.03
N ILE A 62 -0.63 -4.60 12.79
CA ILE A 62 -1.40 -4.33 11.59
C ILE A 62 -0.64 -3.26 10.82
N SER A 63 -0.27 -3.58 9.58
CA SER A 63 0.59 -2.73 8.75
C SER A 63 -0.24 -2.08 7.65
N PHE A 64 -0.12 -0.76 7.51
CA PHE A 64 -0.81 0.00 6.47
C PHE A 64 -0.43 -0.49 5.07
N VAL A 65 0.88 -0.68 4.82
CA VAL A 65 1.40 -1.13 3.53
C VAL A 65 0.99 -2.57 3.23
N ASP A 66 1.05 -3.46 4.22
CA ASP A 66 0.68 -4.85 4.00
C ASP A 66 -0.79 -5.01 3.63
N SER A 67 -1.66 -4.27 4.32
CA SER A 67 -3.07 -4.20 3.98
C SER A 67 -3.26 -3.65 2.57
N ALA A 68 -2.58 -2.55 2.22
CA ALA A 68 -2.72 -1.92 0.90
C ALA A 68 -2.40 -2.89 -0.26
N TRP A 69 -1.33 -3.68 -0.12
CA TRP A 69 -0.99 -4.69 -1.11
C TRP A 69 -2.00 -5.83 -1.20
N LEU A 70 -2.55 -6.27 -0.06
CA LEU A 70 -3.61 -7.26 -0.06
C LEU A 70 -4.87 -6.71 -0.76
N SER A 71 -5.31 -5.51 -0.41
CA SER A 71 -6.47 -4.88 -1.06
C SER A 71 -6.25 -4.71 -2.56
N ALA A 72 -5.04 -4.33 -3.00
CA ALA A 72 -4.71 -4.22 -4.42
C ALA A 72 -4.86 -5.57 -5.14
N GLY A 73 -4.34 -6.66 -4.56
CA GLY A 73 -4.54 -8.01 -5.10
C GLY A 73 -6.01 -8.41 -5.18
N LEU A 74 -6.79 -8.09 -4.15
CA LEU A 74 -8.24 -8.31 -4.15
C LEU A 74 -8.95 -7.48 -5.23
N MET A 75 -8.53 -6.24 -5.45
CA MET A 75 -9.07 -5.37 -6.51
C MET A 75 -8.74 -5.93 -7.89
N VAL A 76 -7.56 -6.50 -8.11
CA VAL A 76 -7.20 -7.15 -9.37
C VAL A 76 -8.10 -8.35 -9.65
N ILE A 77 -8.33 -9.22 -8.66
CA ILE A 77 -9.29 -10.34 -8.82
C ILE A 77 -10.69 -9.80 -9.12
N ARG A 78 -11.15 -8.82 -8.34
CA ARG A 78 -12.50 -8.24 -8.49
C ARG A 78 -12.78 -7.78 -9.92
N ASN A 79 -11.78 -7.19 -10.58
CA ASN A 79 -11.92 -6.69 -11.94
C ASN A 79 -11.67 -7.75 -13.03
N SER A 80 -10.95 -8.82 -12.70
CA SER A 80 -10.47 -9.80 -13.71
C SER A 80 -11.17 -11.16 -13.63
N VAL A 81 -11.86 -11.46 -12.54
CA VAL A 81 -12.52 -12.75 -12.28
C VAL A 81 -13.94 -12.49 -11.75
N PRO A 82 -14.94 -12.28 -12.63
CA PRO A 82 -16.29 -11.90 -12.24
C PRO A 82 -16.94 -12.82 -11.19
N GLU A 83 -16.66 -14.12 -11.26
CA GLU A 83 -17.19 -15.13 -10.34
C GLU A 83 -16.70 -14.98 -8.89
N LEU A 84 -15.57 -14.29 -8.69
CA LEU A 84 -15.00 -14.01 -7.37
C LEU A 84 -15.19 -12.55 -6.93
N ALA A 85 -15.75 -11.70 -7.80
CA ALA A 85 -15.83 -10.26 -7.58
C ALA A 85 -16.59 -9.88 -6.31
N GLU A 86 -17.70 -10.56 -6.02
CA GLU A 86 -18.51 -10.27 -4.82
C GLU A 86 -17.74 -10.59 -3.53
N ARG A 87 -17.00 -11.70 -3.51
CA ARG A 87 -16.16 -12.11 -2.36
C ARG A 87 -15.06 -11.09 -2.10
N CYS A 88 -14.35 -10.70 -3.16
CA CYS A 88 -13.31 -9.67 -3.07
C CYS A 88 -13.88 -8.33 -2.63
N THR A 89 -15.06 -7.95 -3.13
CA THR A 89 -15.75 -6.71 -2.71
C THR A 89 -16.02 -6.73 -1.22
N ARG A 90 -16.54 -7.83 -0.66
CA ARG A 90 -16.79 -7.94 0.78
C ARG A 90 -15.52 -7.86 1.61
N LEU A 91 -14.40 -8.43 1.16
CA LEU A 91 -13.12 -8.34 1.86
C LEU A 91 -12.59 -6.90 1.84
N ILE A 92 -12.58 -6.24 0.69
CA ILE A 92 -12.14 -4.83 0.53
C ILE A 92 -13.01 -3.86 1.36
N ALA A 93 -14.31 -4.14 1.51
CA ALA A 93 -15.21 -3.28 2.26
C ALA A 93 -15.03 -3.38 3.79
N ARG A 94 -14.37 -4.43 4.30
CA ARG A 94 -14.07 -4.57 5.73
C ARG A 94 -12.93 -3.64 6.18
N GLU A 95 -12.05 -3.28 5.26
CA GLU A 95 -10.86 -2.46 5.51
C GLU A 95 -11.21 -0.98 5.38
N ASP A 96 -11.25 -0.27 6.51
CA ASP A 96 -11.41 1.19 6.58
C ASP A 96 -10.04 1.86 6.75
N TYR A 97 -9.46 2.34 5.66
CA TYR A 97 -8.14 3.00 5.66
C TYR A 97 -8.16 4.36 6.35
N GLY A 98 -9.33 4.92 6.67
CA GLY A 98 -9.46 6.09 7.53
C GLY A 98 -8.89 5.81 8.91
N PHE A 99 -8.87 4.54 9.35
CA PHE A 99 -8.17 4.09 10.54
C PHE A 99 -6.71 4.54 10.56
N PHE A 100 -5.99 4.46 9.42
CA PHE A 100 -4.56 4.79 9.34
C PHE A 100 -4.29 6.29 9.17
N TYR A 101 -5.30 7.09 8.85
CA TYR A 101 -5.12 8.49 8.55
C TYR A 101 -5.06 9.34 9.83
N ASP A 102 -3.98 10.10 10.00
CA ASP A 102 -3.86 11.10 11.05
C ASP A 102 -4.32 12.47 10.50
N PRO A 103 -5.44 13.04 10.99
CA PRO A 103 -5.95 14.32 10.50
C PRO A 103 -5.10 15.52 10.91
N VAL A 104 -4.25 15.40 11.94
CA VAL A 104 -3.35 16.46 12.40
C VAL A 104 -2.10 16.50 11.51
N GLU A 105 -1.45 15.37 11.33
CA GLU A 105 -0.26 15.28 10.46
C GLU A 105 -0.60 15.31 8.97
N GLN A 106 -1.85 14.95 8.63
CA GLN A 106 -2.35 14.71 7.27
C GLN A 106 -1.59 13.61 6.54
N LEU A 107 -1.12 12.61 7.29
CA LEU A 107 -0.30 11.50 6.82
C LEU A 107 -0.89 10.17 7.29
N MET A 108 -0.50 9.09 6.61
CA MET A 108 -0.85 7.73 7.03
C MET A 108 0.14 7.25 8.07
N MET A 109 -0.34 6.71 9.19
CA MET A 109 0.53 6.03 10.15
C MET A 109 1.14 4.77 9.55
N HIS A 110 2.29 4.35 10.06
CA HIS A 110 2.97 3.15 9.57
C HIS A 110 2.17 1.87 9.89
N GLY A 111 1.57 1.80 11.09
CA GLY A 111 0.64 0.75 11.47
C GLY A 111 0.24 0.83 12.94
N TYR A 112 -0.32 -0.27 13.47
CA TYR A 112 -0.90 -0.33 14.80
C TYR A 112 -0.58 -1.64 15.53
N TYR A 113 -0.22 -1.56 16.81
CA TYR A 113 -0.01 -2.71 17.69
C TYR A 113 -1.27 -3.02 18.49
N VAL A 114 -1.80 -4.23 18.36
CA VAL A 114 -3.02 -4.67 19.05
C VAL A 114 -2.76 -5.12 20.49
N ASN A 115 -1.62 -5.77 20.74
CA ASN A 115 -1.23 -6.22 22.09
C ASN A 115 -0.78 -5.07 23.00
N LEU A 116 -0.26 -4.00 22.41
CA LEU A 116 0.08 -2.75 23.07
C LEU A 116 -0.74 -1.65 22.37
N PRO A 117 -2.04 -1.52 22.68
CA PRO A 117 -2.99 -0.74 21.90
C PRO A 117 -2.48 0.68 21.59
N GLY A 118 -1.96 0.86 20.38
CA GLY A 118 -1.26 2.08 20.02
C GLY A 118 -0.75 2.07 18.59
N ARG A 119 -0.76 3.27 17.98
CA ARG A 119 -0.11 3.48 16.69
C ARG A 119 1.40 3.30 16.81
N SER A 120 2.03 2.85 15.73
CA SER A 120 3.49 2.91 15.62
C SER A 120 3.97 4.36 15.68
N GLU A 121 5.23 4.55 16.09
CA GLU A 121 5.88 5.86 16.20
C GLU A 121 5.94 6.62 14.86
N TYR A 122 6.03 5.90 13.75
CA TYR A 122 6.29 6.47 12.43
C TYR A 122 5.03 6.67 11.59
N SER A 123 5.12 7.63 10.68
CA SER A 123 4.13 7.91 9.62
C SER A 123 4.81 7.95 8.27
N TYR A 124 4.07 7.59 7.22
CA TYR A 124 4.53 7.64 5.85
C TYR A 124 4.47 9.06 5.30
N GLY A 125 5.59 9.76 5.39
CA GLY A 125 5.72 11.17 5.00
C GLY A 125 6.33 11.43 3.63
N LEU A 126 6.77 10.41 2.90
CA LEU A 126 7.40 10.56 1.58
C LEU A 126 6.46 10.05 0.49
N LEU A 127 6.47 10.70 -0.67
CA LEU A 127 5.59 10.31 -1.77
C LEU A 127 6.12 9.06 -2.48
N TYR A 128 7.43 9.05 -2.77
CA TYR A 128 8.04 7.98 -3.56
C TYR A 128 8.56 6.88 -2.63
N THR A 129 7.61 6.17 -2.04
CA THR A 129 7.77 5.05 -1.10
C THR A 129 6.67 3.99 -1.31
N GLU A 130 6.81 2.81 -0.70
CA GLU A 130 5.83 1.72 -0.82
C GLU A 130 4.42 2.06 -0.27
N SER A 131 4.30 3.10 0.55
CA SER A 131 3.03 3.57 1.10
C SER A 131 2.12 4.25 0.07
N ARG A 132 2.65 4.64 -1.09
CA ARG A 132 1.92 5.40 -2.12
C ARG A 132 0.65 4.70 -2.59
N LEU A 133 0.69 3.38 -2.74
CA LEU A 133 -0.47 2.56 -3.13
C LEU A 133 -1.59 2.64 -2.10
N GLY A 134 -1.26 2.50 -0.81
CA GLY A 134 -2.24 2.61 0.27
C GLY A 134 -2.89 3.99 0.32
N SER A 135 -2.11 5.05 0.09
CA SER A 135 -2.64 6.41 0.02
C SER A 135 -3.64 6.58 -1.13
N LEU A 136 -3.35 6.04 -2.31
CA LEU A 136 -4.29 6.05 -3.45
C LEU A 136 -5.56 5.24 -3.17
N ILE A 137 -5.43 4.07 -2.53
CA ILE A 137 -6.56 3.24 -2.15
C ILE A 137 -7.47 3.98 -1.16
N ALA A 138 -6.89 4.59 -0.12
CA ALA A 138 -7.64 5.34 0.88
C ALA A 138 -8.38 6.54 0.27
N ILE A 139 -7.70 7.31 -0.60
CA ILE A 139 -8.32 8.43 -1.33
C ILE A 139 -9.43 7.91 -2.25
N GLY A 140 -9.18 6.84 -3.01
CA GLY A 140 -10.15 6.25 -3.94
C GLY A 140 -11.38 5.66 -3.25
N LYS A 141 -11.23 5.18 -2.00
CA LYS A 141 -12.34 4.74 -1.14
C LYS A 141 -13.05 5.89 -0.44
N GLY A 142 -12.54 7.13 -0.52
CA GLY A 142 -13.10 8.29 0.18
C GLY A 142 -12.78 8.33 1.68
N GLU A 143 -11.81 7.53 2.13
CA GLU A 143 -11.44 7.35 3.54
C GLU A 143 -10.25 8.24 3.94
N ALA A 144 -9.61 8.90 2.97
CA ALA A 144 -8.64 9.96 3.21
C ALA A 144 -8.83 11.11 2.21
N PRO A 145 -8.58 12.37 2.64
CA PRO A 145 -8.68 13.54 1.78
C PRO A 145 -7.58 13.55 0.70
N ALA A 146 -7.87 14.11 -0.48
CA ALA A 146 -6.88 14.20 -1.58
C ALA A 146 -5.66 15.05 -1.20
N GLU A 147 -5.83 15.99 -0.27
CA GLU A 147 -4.81 16.82 0.37
C GLU A 147 -3.66 15.98 0.94
N HIS A 148 -3.96 14.80 1.49
CA HIS A 148 -2.97 13.83 1.99
C HIS A 148 -1.89 13.55 0.93
N TRP A 149 -2.30 13.39 -0.33
CA TRP A 149 -1.39 13.13 -1.44
C TRP A 149 -0.32 14.21 -1.57
N TYR A 150 -0.68 15.47 -1.34
CA TYR A 150 0.21 16.62 -1.52
C TYR A 150 1.01 16.95 -0.25
N ARG A 151 0.56 16.48 0.91
CA ARG A 151 1.28 16.62 2.18
C ARG A 151 2.62 15.88 2.19
N MET A 152 2.68 14.71 1.54
CA MET A 152 3.89 13.89 1.47
C MET A 152 5.06 14.65 0.81
N ALA A 153 6.27 14.51 1.30
CA ALA A 153 7.44 15.14 0.71
C ALA A 153 7.89 14.40 -0.56
N ARG A 154 8.21 15.15 -1.62
CA ARG A 154 8.81 14.63 -2.86
C ARG A 154 10.35 14.68 -2.82
N THR A 155 10.89 15.48 -1.93
CA THR A 155 12.32 15.61 -1.63
C THR A 155 12.44 16.02 -0.18
N PHE A 156 13.47 15.57 0.52
CA PHE A 156 13.71 16.02 1.89
C PHE A 156 13.97 17.54 1.98
N PRO A 157 13.84 18.15 3.16
CA PRO A 157 14.35 19.49 3.41
C PRO A 157 15.85 19.60 3.08
N ARG A 158 16.31 20.82 2.75
CA ARG A 158 17.75 21.06 2.52
C ARG A 158 18.58 20.90 3.79
N ASP A 159 17.97 21.18 4.93
CA ASP A 159 18.63 21.19 6.25
C ASP A 159 18.81 19.78 6.82
N PHE A 160 18.31 18.75 6.14
CA PHE A 160 18.61 17.35 6.46
C PHE A 160 20.00 17.02 5.92
N ASP A 161 21.01 17.27 6.73
CA ASP A 161 22.45 17.22 6.43
C ASP A 161 23.03 15.80 6.28
N TRP A 162 22.32 14.79 6.77
CA TRP A 162 22.65 13.38 6.60
C TRP A 162 22.48 12.86 5.16
N GLN A 163 21.86 13.63 4.27
CA GLN A 163 21.69 13.26 2.87
C GLN A 163 23.02 13.36 2.11
N SER A 164 23.36 12.34 1.30
CA SER A 164 24.56 12.38 0.45
C SER A 164 24.56 13.49 -0.61
N GLN A 165 23.38 14.04 -0.92
CA GLN A 165 23.20 15.19 -1.80
C GLN A 165 21.97 15.99 -1.35
N SER A 166 22.06 17.31 -1.23
CA SER A 166 20.88 18.15 -1.02
C SER A 166 20.04 18.27 -2.30
N PRO A 167 18.69 18.32 -2.21
CA PRO A 167 17.84 18.42 -3.39
C PRO A 167 18.04 19.76 -4.12
N LYS A 168 18.16 19.66 -5.44
CA LYS A 168 18.31 20.78 -6.37
C LYS A 168 16.95 21.29 -6.84
N GLY A 169 16.89 22.56 -7.22
CA GLY A 169 15.68 23.17 -7.79
C GLY A 169 14.46 23.11 -6.87
N ARG A 170 14.66 23.12 -5.56
CA ARG A 170 13.56 23.02 -4.58
C ARG A 170 12.69 24.28 -4.63
N THR A 171 11.47 24.17 -5.12
CA THR A 171 10.50 25.28 -5.26
C THR A 171 9.10 24.81 -4.88
N ILE A 172 8.26 25.75 -4.46
CA ILE A 172 6.84 25.46 -4.29
C ILE A 172 6.23 25.18 -5.67
N LYS A 173 5.42 24.13 -5.75
CA LYS A 173 4.60 23.78 -6.91
C LYS A 173 3.14 23.74 -6.50
N THR A 174 2.27 24.09 -7.42
CA THR A 174 0.81 24.01 -7.24
C THR A 174 0.24 23.04 -8.26
N VAL A 175 -0.49 22.03 -7.81
CA VAL A 175 -1.18 21.05 -8.66
C VAL A 175 -2.57 20.82 -8.05
N ASN A 176 -3.62 20.89 -8.87
CA ASN A 176 -5.02 20.73 -8.43
C ASN A 176 -5.39 21.59 -7.21
N GLY A 177 -4.86 22.83 -7.13
CA GLY A 177 -5.12 23.73 -6.01
C GLY A 177 -4.30 23.47 -4.75
N HIS A 178 -3.54 22.38 -4.68
CA HIS A 178 -2.68 22.04 -3.53
C HIS A 178 -1.23 22.41 -3.79
N THR A 179 -0.55 22.92 -2.75
CA THR A 179 0.85 23.31 -2.80
C THR A 179 1.75 22.27 -2.14
N PHE A 180 2.93 22.04 -2.72
CA PHE A 180 3.96 21.19 -2.14
C PHE A 180 5.35 21.63 -2.59
N PHE A 181 6.39 21.22 -1.87
CA PHE A 181 7.77 21.45 -2.30
C PHE A 181 8.18 20.39 -3.34
N GLY A 182 8.36 20.83 -4.59
CA GLY A 182 9.03 20.04 -5.62
C GLY A 182 10.54 20.20 -5.55
N GLY A 183 11.27 19.36 -6.27
CA GLY A 183 12.72 19.37 -6.37
C GLY A 183 13.21 18.13 -7.12
N TYR A 184 14.52 17.98 -7.24
CA TYR A 184 15.13 16.78 -7.83
C TYR A 184 16.55 16.57 -7.33
N TYR A 185 17.04 15.35 -7.48
CA TYR A 185 18.41 14.94 -7.29
C TYR A 185 19.06 14.71 -8.67
N VAL A 186 20.39 14.68 -8.71
CA VAL A 186 21.14 14.48 -9.96
C VAL A 186 22.16 13.37 -9.78
N TRP A 187 22.08 12.38 -10.66
CA TRP A 187 23.05 11.29 -10.77
C TRP A 187 23.43 11.08 -12.23
N LYS A 188 24.73 11.13 -12.55
CA LYS A 188 25.27 11.02 -13.93
C LYS A 188 24.54 11.91 -14.96
N GLY A 189 24.21 13.14 -14.57
CA GLY A 189 23.51 14.11 -15.42
C GLY A 189 21.98 13.92 -15.51
N LEU A 190 21.43 12.80 -15.01
CA LEU A 190 19.99 12.56 -14.97
C LEU A 190 19.35 13.24 -13.77
N ARG A 191 18.23 13.92 -13.99
CA ARG A 191 17.37 14.46 -12.92
C ARG A 191 16.39 13.38 -12.48
N TYR A 192 16.28 13.15 -11.19
CA TYR A 192 15.38 12.13 -10.64
C TYR A 192 14.87 12.52 -9.25
N VAL A 193 13.81 11.85 -8.80
CA VAL A 193 13.42 11.80 -7.40
C VAL A 193 13.76 10.38 -6.94
N PRO A 194 14.61 10.18 -5.93
CA PRO A 194 14.94 8.84 -5.44
C PRO A 194 13.71 8.21 -4.78
N SER A 195 13.65 6.89 -4.86
CA SER A 195 12.79 6.08 -4.01
C SER A 195 13.41 5.99 -2.61
N TRP A 196 12.58 5.95 -1.57
CA TRP A 196 13.04 5.91 -0.17
C TRP A 196 12.56 4.72 0.65
N GLY A 197 11.68 3.84 0.16
CA GLY A 197 11.35 2.59 0.84
C GLY A 197 12.32 1.45 0.49
N GLY A 198 13.34 1.71 -0.33
CA GLY A 198 14.43 0.76 -0.60
C GLY A 198 14.02 -0.44 -1.45
N SER A 199 12.75 -0.51 -1.89
CA SER A 199 12.25 -1.57 -2.75
C SER A 199 11.91 -1.04 -4.14
N MET A 200 12.29 -1.78 -5.19
CA MET A 200 11.90 -1.45 -6.57
C MET A 200 10.38 -1.49 -6.79
N PHE A 201 9.58 -2.01 -5.85
CA PHE A 201 8.13 -2.12 -5.94
C PHE A 201 7.44 -0.78 -6.17
N GLU A 202 8.05 0.31 -5.70
CA GLU A 202 7.52 1.67 -5.82
C GLU A 202 7.52 2.19 -7.24
N ALA A 203 8.47 1.73 -8.05
CA ALA A 203 8.59 2.07 -9.47
C ALA A 203 7.58 1.31 -10.34
N LEU A 204 6.96 0.25 -9.81
CA LEU A 204 5.95 -0.57 -10.50
C LEU A 204 4.52 -0.12 -10.22
N MET A 205 4.31 0.78 -9.24
CA MET A 205 2.99 1.34 -8.97
C MET A 205 2.59 2.33 -10.07
N PRO A 206 1.30 2.34 -10.49
CA PRO A 206 0.80 3.28 -11.50
C PRO A 206 1.21 4.73 -11.18
N VAL A 207 1.54 5.47 -12.24
CA VAL A 207 2.03 6.86 -12.16
C VAL A 207 0.90 7.82 -11.84
#